data_AF-A0A2C9M179-F1
#
_entry.id   AF-A0A2C9M179-F1
#
_cell.length_a   1.000
_cell.length_b   1.000
_cell.length_c   1.000
_cell.angle_alpha   90.00
_cell.angle_beta   90.00
_cell.angle_gamma   90.00
#
_symmetry.space_group_name_H-M   'P 1'
#
loop_
_entity.id
_entity.type
_entity.pdbx_description
1 polymer ?
#
loop_
_entity_poly.entity_id
_entity_poly.type
_entity_poly.pdbx_seq_one_letter_code
_entity_poly.pdbx_strand_id
1 'polypeptide(L)'
;MKRSQTYLSLTIVCLQFVGVVFSKPQASATFVEKLLELTADDQTKKDLPYVPLKEWHRAKGVYSSGVKLNFNGALDMAEARRLFDVFDNNMFVTSWVTSTLLEAVKYGGTPAPSNEQLTLAIQAFSKYHDKNQQYNTSTMSFWPLVFNSTLNYWSCAPDNLVATFDITDELPMNVIEALLKVLGMENLVDEIEFLLRDKDMYLRAFHIPPDFDDTFINLGLGALLFEQRKLLPEAWSLWQSQNMNLTSVFDALKKYAYRPFSSDPNVNTIDPRTYFYIRKFLDKAKADGGDIALVTTWIQSIEELRMLFYLNVGMPFQLNNVDVTVAANTIYGITSSILSGLVSPDVLADPVLEVRINTSSLIAFVIKTNFTGRPDLALTYYPSQIEFYWFVSRTVSALATAAQTGSIPLVVMEAVYNILKNATQYEMTKAILAQAKSEQSEKVYFDDFLGDGDVTHDHKPLIRGEDRIFTTAMAANALMNTWSIFDESTGKSHWRLGYTADSSENHHGLYYMVDSTYAGWKLRPLERFLLWLCQGYAKPALLVSS
;
A
#
# COMPACT_ATOMS: atom_id res chain seq x y z
N MET A 1 -55.06 -6.22 -27.80
CA MET A 1 -53.62 -6.49 -27.60
C MET A 1 -52.97 -5.72 -26.43
N LYS A 2 -53.35 -4.48 -26.09
CA LYS A 2 -52.71 -3.76 -24.94
C LYS A 2 -53.09 -4.26 -23.54
N ARG A 3 -54.17 -5.04 -23.37
CA ARG A 3 -54.56 -5.57 -22.05
C ARG A 3 -53.82 -6.85 -21.63
N SER A 4 -53.33 -7.70 -22.55
CA SER A 4 -52.68 -8.97 -22.15
C SER A 4 -51.22 -8.80 -21.70
N GLN A 5 -50.51 -7.76 -22.16
CA GLN A 5 -49.15 -7.45 -21.69
C GLN A 5 -49.11 -6.95 -20.25
N THR A 6 -50.15 -6.24 -19.79
CA THR A 6 -50.22 -5.74 -18.41
C THR A 6 -50.42 -6.88 -17.40
N TYR A 7 -51.22 -7.90 -17.74
CA TYR A 7 -51.41 -9.08 -16.88
C TYR A 7 -50.20 -10.02 -16.86
N LEU A 8 -49.43 -10.10 -17.95
CA LEU A 8 -48.18 -10.87 -17.98
C LEU A 8 -47.09 -10.20 -17.11
N SER A 9 -47.03 -8.86 -17.14
CA SER A 9 -46.09 -8.08 -16.33
C SER A 9 -46.42 -8.14 -14.84
N LEU A 10 -47.71 -8.09 -14.47
CA LEU A 10 -48.13 -8.25 -13.06
C LEU A 10 -47.85 -9.67 -12.52
N THR A 11 -48.04 -10.70 -13.35
CA THR A 11 -47.78 -12.09 -12.94
C THR A 11 -46.29 -12.35 -12.72
N ILE A 12 -45.41 -11.76 -13.54
CA ILE A 12 -43.94 -11.86 -13.37
C ILE A 12 -43.48 -11.12 -12.10
N VAL A 13 -44.03 -9.94 -11.82
CA VAL A 13 -43.73 -9.18 -10.60
C VAL A 13 -44.23 -9.92 -9.34
N CYS A 14 -45.41 -10.54 -9.40
CA CYS A 14 -45.93 -11.35 -8.29
C CYS A 14 -45.13 -12.66 -8.09
N LEU A 15 -44.65 -13.31 -9.15
CA LEU A 15 -43.80 -14.51 -9.04
C LEU A 15 -42.38 -14.18 -8.53
N GLN A 16 -41.83 -13.01 -8.87
CA GLN A 16 -40.58 -12.51 -8.27
C GLN A 16 -40.75 -12.16 -6.80
N PHE A 17 -41.90 -11.60 -6.40
CA PHE A 17 -42.20 -11.33 -4.99
C PHE A 17 -42.38 -12.62 -4.18
N VAL A 18 -43.02 -13.66 -4.73
CA VAL A 18 -43.15 -14.95 -4.03
C VAL A 18 -41.80 -15.69 -3.93
N GLY A 19 -40.91 -15.55 -4.93
CA GLY A 19 -39.54 -16.07 -4.86
C GLY A 19 -38.68 -15.42 -3.77
N VAL A 20 -38.89 -14.13 -3.50
CA VAL A 20 -38.21 -13.38 -2.42
C VAL A 20 -38.79 -13.69 -1.04
N VAL A 21 -40.07 -14.07 -0.95
CA VAL A 21 -40.72 -14.40 0.33
C VAL A 21 -40.39 -15.83 0.81
N PHE A 22 -39.91 -16.72 -0.08
CA PHE A 22 -39.53 -18.09 0.28
C PHE A 22 -38.02 -18.38 0.20
N SER A 23 -37.17 -17.38 -0.03
CA SER A 23 -35.74 -17.54 0.28
C SER A 23 -35.62 -17.66 1.80
N LYS A 24 -35.33 -18.89 2.26
CA LYS A 24 -34.90 -19.15 3.64
C LYS A 24 -33.91 -18.06 4.06
N PRO A 25 -33.98 -17.52 5.29
CA PRO A 25 -32.98 -16.57 5.76
C PRO A 25 -31.62 -17.26 5.70
N GLN A 26 -30.84 -16.92 4.68
CA GLN A 26 -29.42 -17.20 4.65
C GLN A 26 -28.87 -16.44 5.86
N ALA A 27 -28.25 -17.16 6.79
CA ALA A 27 -27.65 -16.57 7.97
C ALA A 27 -26.86 -15.33 7.52
N SER A 28 -27.18 -14.15 8.05
CA SER A 28 -26.60 -12.91 7.57
C SER A 28 -25.08 -13.01 7.71
N ALA A 29 -24.37 -13.02 6.59
CA ALA A 29 -22.92 -12.93 6.61
C ALA A 29 -22.52 -11.75 7.51
N THR A 30 -21.59 -11.99 8.43
CA THR A 30 -20.98 -10.93 9.23
C THR A 30 -20.33 -9.88 8.32
N PHE A 31 -20.14 -8.65 8.79
CA PHE A 31 -19.44 -7.62 8.01
C PHE A 31 -18.09 -8.10 7.46
N VAL A 32 -17.36 -8.88 8.26
CA VAL A 32 -16.07 -9.49 7.90
C VAL A 32 -16.22 -10.46 6.74
N GLU A 33 -17.22 -11.35 6.78
CA GLU A 33 -17.48 -12.31 5.69
C GLU A 33 -17.88 -11.58 4.40
N LYS A 34 -18.69 -10.53 4.49
CA LYS A 34 -19.06 -9.74 3.31
C LYS A 34 -17.88 -8.97 2.74
N LEU A 35 -16.99 -8.43 3.58
CA LEU A 35 -15.78 -7.75 3.12
C LEU A 35 -14.82 -8.74 2.44
N LEU A 36 -14.68 -9.96 2.98
CA LEU A 36 -13.89 -11.02 2.37
C LEU A 36 -14.45 -11.41 0.99
N GLU A 37 -15.77 -11.56 0.87
CA GLU A 37 -16.46 -11.83 -0.41
C GLU A 37 -16.20 -10.70 -1.42
N LEU A 38 -16.42 -9.44 -1.04
CA LEU A 38 -16.17 -8.29 -1.92
C LEU A 38 -14.71 -8.19 -2.37
N THR A 39 -13.78 -8.50 -1.47
CA THR A 39 -12.35 -8.54 -1.80
C THR A 39 -12.05 -9.68 -2.77
N ALA A 40 -12.69 -10.84 -2.61
CA ALA A 40 -12.55 -11.96 -3.54
C ALA A 40 -13.15 -11.67 -4.92
N ASP A 41 -14.27 -10.95 -4.97
CA ASP A 41 -14.96 -10.56 -6.21
C ASP A 41 -14.19 -9.50 -7.00
N ASP A 42 -13.46 -8.61 -6.31
CA ASP A 42 -12.62 -7.59 -6.93
C ASP A 42 -11.38 -8.17 -7.65
N GLN A 43 -10.88 -9.33 -7.19
CA GLN A 43 -9.73 -9.98 -7.81
C GLN A 43 -10.02 -10.41 -9.25
N THR A 44 -9.13 -10.04 -10.17
CA THR A 44 -9.27 -10.35 -11.61
C THR A 44 -9.16 -11.86 -11.86
N LYS A 45 -10.27 -12.51 -12.26
CA LYS A 45 -10.32 -13.98 -12.44
C LYS A 45 -9.80 -14.48 -13.78
N LYS A 46 -9.70 -13.61 -14.78
CA LYS A 46 -9.24 -13.92 -16.14
C LYS A 46 -8.48 -12.73 -16.72
N ASP A 47 -7.49 -13.00 -17.56
CA ASP A 47 -6.80 -11.94 -18.29
C ASP A 47 -7.81 -11.23 -19.21
N LEU A 48 -7.91 -9.91 -19.10
CA LEU A 48 -8.70 -9.06 -19.97
C LEU A 48 -7.74 -8.22 -20.82
N PRO A 49 -7.84 -8.22 -22.16
CA PRO A 49 -6.94 -7.44 -23.00
C PRO A 49 -7.25 -5.94 -22.90
N TYR A 50 -6.24 -5.12 -23.17
CA TYR A 50 -6.45 -3.69 -23.39
C TYR A 50 -7.31 -3.47 -24.66
N VAL A 51 -8.33 -2.63 -24.55
CA VAL A 51 -9.13 -2.14 -25.67
C VAL A 51 -9.21 -0.62 -25.56
N PRO A 52 -8.62 0.14 -26.51
CA PRO A 52 -8.63 1.60 -26.52
C PRO A 52 -9.97 2.21 -26.13
N LEU A 53 -9.95 3.10 -25.12
CA LEU A 53 -11.11 3.85 -24.59
C LEU A 53 -12.29 3.01 -24.07
N LYS A 54 -12.13 1.68 -23.95
CA LYS A 54 -13.22 0.78 -23.60
C LYS A 54 -12.89 -0.13 -22.42
N GLU A 55 -11.70 -0.71 -22.40
CA GLU A 55 -11.30 -1.70 -21.40
C GLU A 55 -9.82 -1.56 -21.10
N TRP A 56 -9.46 -1.51 -19.82
CA TRP A 56 -8.07 -1.60 -19.40
C TRP A 56 -7.60 -3.05 -19.46
N HIS A 57 -6.32 -3.27 -19.76
CA HIS A 57 -5.73 -4.60 -19.54
C HIS A 57 -5.79 -4.93 -18.05
N ARG A 58 -6.36 -6.08 -17.69
CA ARG A 58 -6.38 -6.59 -16.32
C ARG A 58 -5.77 -7.97 -16.29
N ALA A 59 -4.63 -8.10 -15.62
CA ALA A 59 -3.92 -9.36 -15.49
C ALA A 59 -4.65 -10.31 -14.52
N LYS A 60 -4.74 -11.57 -14.88
CA LYS A 60 -5.31 -12.61 -14.03
C LYS A 60 -4.55 -12.70 -12.70
N GLY A 61 -5.31 -12.71 -11.61
CA GLY A 61 -4.84 -12.91 -10.25
C GLY A 61 -4.58 -11.63 -9.45
N VAL A 62 -4.47 -10.47 -10.11
CA VAL A 62 -4.25 -9.19 -9.44
C VAL A 62 -5.54 -8.64 -8.83
N TYR A 63 -5.42 -7.94 -7.72
CA TYR A 63 -6.51 -7.13 -7.15
C TYR A 63 -6.58 -5.77 -7.85
N SER A 64 -7.74 -5.10 -7.82
CA SER A 64 -7.89 -3.82 -8.49
C SER A 64 -7.00 -2.75 -7.84
N SER A 65 -6.22 -2.08 -8.67
CA SER A 65 -5.45 -0.89 -8.33
C SER A 65 -5.59 0.12 -9.46
N GLY A 66 -5.64 1.41 -9.13
CA GLY A 66 -5.76 2.49 -10.12
C GLY A 66 -4.68 3.55 -9.88
N VAL A 67 -3.90 3.86 -10.91
CA VAL A 67 -3.04 5.04 -10.92
C VAL A 67 -3.92 6.27 -11.04
N LYS A 68 -3.86 7.13 -10.02
CA LYS A 68 -4.46 8.47 -10.03
C LYS A 68 -3.35 9.48 -10.25
N LEU A 69 -3.54 10.34 -11.25
CA LEU A 69 -2.66 11.49 -11.45
C LEU A 69 -2.88 12.53 -10.34
N ASN A 70 -1.87 13.35 -10.06
CA ASN A 70 -1.89 14.33 -8.96
C ASN A 70 -2.76 15.56 -9.29
N PHE A 71 -3.98 15.33 -9.75
CA PHE A 71 -4.96 16.40 -9.95
C PHE A 71 -5.44 16.88 -8.60
N ASN A 72 -5.17 18.12 -8.22
CA ASN A 72 -5.49 18.67 -6.90
C ASN A 72 -5.89 20.16 -6.97
N GLY A 73 -6.53 20.64 -5.90
CA GLY A 73 -6.87 22.05 -5.73
C GLY A 73 -8.21 22.40 -6.36
N ALA A 74 -8.23 22.82 -7.62
CA ALA A 74 -9.45 23.30 -8.26
C ALA A 74 -10.51 22.20 -8.45
N LEU A 75 -11.79 22.59 -8.53
CA LEU A 75 -12.91 21.64 -8.58
C LEU A 75 -12.87 20.73 -9.83
N ASP A 76 -12.45 21.25 -10.98
CA ASP A 76 -12.27 20.45 -12.20
C ASP A 76 -11.17 19.40 -12.04
N MET A 77 -10.06 19.74 -11.38
CA MET A 77 -9.00 18.80 -11.02
C MET A 77 -9.49 17.75 -10.01
N ALA A 78 -10.24 18.15 -8.99
CA ALA A 78 -10.84 17.26 -8.01
C ALA A 78 -11.82 16.26 -8.65
N GLU A 79 -12.66 16.71 -9.59
CA GLU A 79 -13.53 15.82 -10.35
C GLU A 79 -12.74 14.88 -11.27
N ALA A 80 -11.69 15.38 -11.94
CA ALA A 80 -10.83 14.56 -12.78
C ALA A 80 -10.20 13.42 -11.96
N ARG A 81 -9.64 13.71 -10.77
CA ARG A 81 -9.06 12.69 -9.88
C ARG A 81 -10.08 11.63 -9.47
N ARG A 82 -11.33 12.05 -9.23
CA ARG A 82 -12.42 11.16 -8.81
C ARG A 82 -12.91 10.26 -9.96
N LEU A 83 -13.00 10.81 -11.16
CA LEU A 83 -13.62 10.15 -12.32
C LEU A 83 -12.63 9.36 -13.17
N PHE A 84 -11.33 9.69 -13.09
CA PHE A 84 -10.30 9.08 -13.91
C PHE A 84 -9.28 8.34 -13.06
N ASP A 85 -9.03 7.10 -13.45
CA ASP A 85 -7.94 6.25 -12.99
C ASP A 85 -7.54 5.29 -14.11
N VAL A 86 -6.25 4.93 -14.12
CA VAL A 86 -5.70 3.94 -15.05
C VAL A 86 -5.46 2.66 -14.27
N PHE A 87 -6.11 1.56 -14.65
CA PHE A 87 -5.93 0.29 -13.95
C PHE A 87 -4.45 -0.13 -13.97
N ASP A 88 -3.93 -0.53 -12.81
CA ASP A 88 -2.51 -0.80 -12.62
C ASP A 88 -2.27 -2.27 -12.26
N ASN A 89 -1.56 -2.96 -13.15
CA ASN A 89 -1.19 -4.35 -12.98
C ASN A 89 0.09 -4.44 -12.15
N ASN A 90 0.05 -4.09 -10.87
CA ASN A 90 1.23 -4.11 -10.00
C ASN A 90 1.21 -5.28 -8.99
N MET A 91 2.40 -5.71 -8.58
CA MET A 91 2.56 -6.74 -7.56
C MET A 91 2.27 -6.21 -6.15
N PHE A 92 2.66 -4.97 -5.86
CA PHE A 92 2.57 -4.35 -4.54
C PHE A 92 1.18 -4.52 -3.92
N VAL A 93 0.14 -4.00 -4.57
CA VAL A 93 -1.25 -4.06 -4.05
C VAL A 93 -1.70 -5.51 -3.89
N THR A 94 -1.37 -6.38 -4.84
CA THR A 94 -1.77 -7.78 -4.79
C THR A 94 -1.14 -8.52 -3.62
N SER A 95 0.16 -8.32 -3.39
CA SER A 95 0.89 -8.90 -2.27
C SER A 95 0.45 -8.30 -0.93
N TRP A 96 0.10 -7.03 -0.92
CA TRP A 96 -0.33 -6.28 0.24
C TRP A 96 -1.73 -6.66 0.73
N VAL A 97 -2.71 -6.74 -0.18
CA VAL A 97 -4.06 -7.26 0.11
C VAL A 97 -3.97 -8.70 0.59
N THR A 98 -3.19 -9.54 -0.09
CA THR A 98 -2.99 -10.94 0.31
C THR A 98 -2.40 -11.03 1.72
N SER A 99 -1.36 -10.24 2.02
CA SER A 99 -0.75 -10.20 3.36
C SER A 99 -1.76 -9.76 4.42
N THR A 100 -2.55 -8.73 4.15
CA THR A 100 -3.56 -8.21 5.09
C THR A 100 -4.64 -9.25 5.37
N LEU A 101 -5.08 -10.01 4.35
CA LEU A 101 -6.03 -11.11 4.53
C LEU A 101 -5.44 -12.22 5.42
N LEU A 102 -4.17 -12.59 5.23
CA LEU A 102 -3.49 -13.59 6.06
C LEU A 102 -3.26 -13.10 7.50
N GLU A 103 -2.99 -11.81 7.68
CA GLU A 103 -2.90 -11.18 9.00
C GLU A 103 -4.26 -11.14 9.70
N ALA A 104 -5.35 -10.88 8.97
CA ALA A 104 -6.70 -10.93 9.52
C ALA A 104 -7.08 -12.33 10.01
N VAL A 105 -6.68 -13.39 9.30
CA VAL A 105 -6.83 -14.78 9.76
C VAL A 105 -6.02 -15.00 11.03
N LYS A 106 -4.74 -14.63 11.02
CA LYS A 106 -3.82 -14.88 12.14
C LYS A 106 -4.23 -14.13 13.41
N TYR A 107 -4.48 -12.82 13.31
CA TYR A 107 -4.67 -11.94 14.47
C TYR A 107 -6.13 -11.65 14.80
N GLY A 108 -7.01 -11.71 13.80
CA GLY A 108 -8.44 -11.43 13.95
C GLY A 108 -9.32 -12.67 14.04
N GLY A 109 -8.78 -13.86 13.74
CA GLY A 109 -9.56 -15.10 13.68
C GLY A 109 -10.64 -15.06 12.59
N THR A 110 -10.43 -14.27 11.54
CA THR A 110 -11.38 -14.17 10.42
C THR A 110 -11.39 -15.46 9.61
N PRO A 111 -12.45 -15.74 8.83
CA PRO A 111 -12.42 -16.81 7.84
C PRO A 111 -11.22 -16.66 6.89
N ALA A 112 -10.60 -17.78 6.52
CA ALA A 112 -9.51 -17.78 5.57
C ALA A 112 -10.00 -17.45 4.15
N PRO A 113 -9.22 -16.71 3.35
CA PRO A 113 -9.43 -16.62 1.91
C PRO A 113 -9.51 -18.02 1.28
N SER A 114 -10.28 -18.16 0.20
CA SER A 114 -10.37 -19.45 -0.48
C SER A 114 -9.02 -19.85 -1.10
N ASN A 115 -8.77 -21.15 -1.25
CA ASN A 115 -7.56 -21.64 -1.92
C ASN A 115 -7.44 -21.07 -3.35
N GLU A 116 -8.57 -20.92 -4.06
CA GLU A 116 -8.59 -20.31 -5.39
C GLU A 116 -8.11 -18.86 -5.34
N GLN A 117 -8.63 -18.06 -4.41
CA GLN A 117 -8.26 -16.64 -4.27
C GLN A 117 -6.75 -16.48 -4.01
N LEU A 118 -6.20 -17.26 -3.06
CA LEU A 118 -4.76 -17.24 -2.75
C LEU A 118 -3.91 -17.76 -3.91
N THR A 119 -4.33 -18.86 -4.53
CA THR A 119 -3.60 -19.47 -5.65
C THR A 119 -3.52 -18.50 -6.83
N LEU A 120 -4.62 -17.82 -7.16
CA LEU A 120 -4.65 -16.82 -8.23
C LEU A 120 -3.66 -15.67 -7.96
N ALA A 121 -3.65 -15.13 -6.74
CA ALA A 121 -2.73 -14.05 -6.37
C ALA A 121 -1.26 -14.50 -6.47
N ILE A 122 -0.93 -15.66 -5.89
CA ILE A 122 0.44 -16.17 -5.86
C ILE A 122 0.90 -16.61 -7.26
N GLN A 123 0.01 -17.13 -8.11
CA GLN A 123 0.35 -17.45 -9.51
C GLN A 123 0.76 -16.20 -10.29
N ALA A 124 0.13 -15.05 -10.01
CA ALA A 124 0.46 -13.80 -10.68
C ALA A 124 1.91 -13.36 -10.42
N PHE A 125 2.45 -13.59 -9.21
CA PHE A 125 3.82 -13.16 -8.81
C PHE A 125 4.93 -13.71 -9.70
N SER A 126 4.73 -14.87 -10.34
CA SER A 126 5.68 -15.43 -11.31
C SER A 126 6.04 -14.49 -12.47
N LYS A 127 5.17 -13.51 -12.79
CA LYS A 127 5.40 -12.52 -13.84
C LYS A 127 6.35 -11.38 -13.40
N TYR A 128 6.62 -11.24 -12.11
CA TYR A 128 7.30 -10.09 -11.50
C TYR A 128 8.72 -10.41 -10.98
N HIS A 129 9.07 -11.70 -10.84
CA HIS A 129 10.44 -12.13 -10.51
C HIS A 129 11.44 -11.62 -11.53
N ASP A 130 12.56 -11.04 -11.10
CA ASP A 130 13.64 -10.62 -12.00
C ASP A 130 14.15 -11.79 -12.86
N LYS A 131 14.06 -11.62 -14.18
CA LYS A 131 14.43 -12.63 -15.19
C LYS A 131 15.78 -12.35 -15.85
N ASN A 132 16.45 -11.26 -15.47
CA ASN A 132 17.72 -10.86 -16.07
C ASN A 132 18.95 -11.43 -15.34
N GLN A 133 18.75 -12.14 -14.22
CA GLN A 133 19.82 -12.84 -13.51
C GLN A 133 20.10 -14.21 -14.14
N GLN A 134 21.37 -14.63 -14.12
CA GLN A 134 21.78 -15.96 -14.59
C GLN A 134 21.47 -17.08 -13.59
N TYR A 135 20.91 -16.74 -12.44
CA TYR A 135 20.56 -17.64 -11.36
C TYR A 135 19.12 -17.37 -10.92
N ASN A 136 18.47 -18.35 -10.28
CA ASN A 136 17.15 -18.16 -9.70
C ASN A 136 17.23 -17.06 -8.63
N THR A 137 16.42 -16.02 -8.74
CA THR A 137 16.38 -14.91 -7.79
C THR A 137 14.98 -14.71 -7.24
N SER A 138 14.90 -14.30 -5.97
CA SER A 138 13.67 -13.88 -5.30
C SER A 138 13.47 -12.36 -5.30
N THR A 139 14.28 -11.61 -6.06
CA THR A 139 14.07 -10.17 -6.28
C THR A 139 12.88 -9.94 -7.21
N MET A 140 12.04 -8.97 -6.87
CA MET A 140 10.77 -8.69 -7.54
C MET A 140 10.80 -7.30 -8.20
N SER A 141 10.07 -7.17 -9.31
CA SER A 141 9.78 -5.90 -9.97
C SER A 141 8.35 -5.47 -9.66
N PHE A 142 8.10 -4.17 -9.57
CA PHE A 142 6.76 -3.62 -9.35
C PHE A 142 5.74 -4.01 -10.44
N TRP A 143 6.13 -3.92 -11.71
CA TRP A 143 5.31 -4.30 -12.87
C TRP A 143 5.73 -5.64 -13.51
N PRO A 144 4.86 -6.29 -14.29
CA PRO A 144 5.17 -7.55 -14.97
C PRO A 144 6.32 -7.38 -15.96
N LEU A 145 7.25 -8.31 -15.96
CA LEU A 145 8.36 -8.32 -16.91
C LEU A 145 7.94 -8.86 -18.27
N VAL A 146 8.21 -8.06 -19.30
CA VAL A 146 8.01 -8.38 -20.70
C VAL A 146 9.36 -8.51 -21.39
N PHE A 147 9.55 -9.58 -22.16
CA PHE A 147 10.78 -9.79 -22.91
C PHE A 147 10.78 -8.93 -24.18
N ASN A 148 11.78 -8.07 -24.31
CA ASN A 148 12.02 -7.32 -25.52
C ASN A 148 12.96 -8.11 -26.44
N SER A 149 12.43 -8.65 -27.54
CA SER A 149 13.20 -9.44 -28.50
C SER A 149 14.24 -8.64 -29.28
N THR A 150 14.05 -7.32 -29.42
CA THR A 150 15.00 -6.43 -30.13
C THR A 150 16.20 -6.12 -29.25
N LEU A 151 15.95 -5.86 -27.96
CA LEU A 151 16.99 -5.56 -26.97
C LEU A 151 17.59 -6.83 -26.34
N ASN A 152 16.95 -7.99 -26.56
CA ASN A 152 17.28 -9.27 -25.93
C ASN A 152 17.37 -9.17 -24.39
N TYR A 153 16.40 -8.48 -23.80
CA TYR A 153 16.38 -8.16 -22.37
C TYR A 153 14.95 -8.10 -21.81
N TRP A 154 14.77 -8.37 -20.52
CA TRP A 154 13.49 -8.21 -19.85
C TRP A 154 13.37 -6.83 -19.21
N SER A 155 12.24 -6.16 -19.41
CA SER A 155 11.93 -4.86 -18.80
C SER A 155 10.50 -4.83 -18.31
N CYS A 156 10.17 -3.97 -17.36
CA CYS A 156 8.81 -3.74 -16.92
C CYS A 156 8.38 -2.28 -17.19
N ALA A 157 7.07 -2.07 -17.26
CA ALA A 157 6.40 -0.78 -17.41
C ALA A 157 4.90 -0.96 -17.09
N PRO A 158 4.17 0.12 -16.71
CA PRO A 158 2.73 0.11 -16.54
C PRO A 158 2.07 0.10 -17.93
N ASP A 159 1.69 -1.08 -18.39
CA ASP A 159 1.13 -1.30 -19.73
C ASP A 159 -0.04 -0.38 -20.08
N ASN A 160 -1.02 -0.24 -19.20
CA ASN A 160 -2.18 0.62 -19.44
C ASN A 160 -1.80 2.11 -19.49
N LEU A 161 -0.87 2.56 -18.64
CA LEU A 161 -0.46 3.96 -18.61
C LEU A 161 0.38 4.32 -19.84
N VAL A 162 1.28 3.43 -20.26
CA VAL A 162 1.99 3.55 -21.54
C VAL A 162 0.98 3.60 -22.70
N ALA A 163 0.01 2.70 -22.74
CA ALA A 163 -1.04 2.70 -23.76
C ALA A 163 -1.90 3.97 -23.74
N THR A 164 -2.16 4.56 -22.56
CA THR A 164 -2.84 5.86 -22.43
C THR A 164 -2.01 6.99 -23.04
N PHE A 165 -0.69 7.00 -22.86
CA PHE A 165 0.15 7.98 -23.53
C PHE A 165 0.19 7.76 -25.04
N ASP A 166 0.26 6.52 -25.51
CA ASP A 166 0.34 6.20 -26.94
C ASP A 166 -0.94 6.61 -27.69
N ILE A 167 -2.12 6.33 -27.14
CA ILE A 167 -3.39 6.68 -27.81
C ILE A 167 -3.58 8.19 -27.97
N THR A 168 -2.93 9.03 -27.15
CA THR A 168 -3.04 10.49 -27.30
C THR A 168 -2.52 11.00 -28.66
N ASP A 169 -1.65 10.25 -29.34
CA ASP A 169 -1.16 10.59 -30.68
C ASP A 169 -2.25 10.41 -31.76
N GLU A 170 -3.29 9.62 -31.48
CA GLU A 170 -4.39 9.33 -32.40
C GLU A 170 -5.63 10.19 -32.13
N LEU A 171 -5.71 10.82 -30.96
CA LEU A 171 -6.87 11.61 -30.55
C LEU A 171 -6.80 13.04 -31.09
N PRO A 172 -7.95 13.65 -31.45
CA PRO A 172 -7.99 15.05 -31.87
C PRO A 172 -7.86 15.98 -30.65
N MET A 173 -6.67 16.03 -30.04
CA MET A 173 -6.42 16.73 -28.77
C MET A 173 -6.86 18.19 -28.80
N ASN A 174 -6.59 18.92 -29.88
CA ASN A 174 -7.07 20.30 -30.06
C ASN A 174 -8.60 20.46 -29.90
N VAL A 175 -9.38 19.45 -30.33
CA VAL A 175 -10.85 19.45 -30.21
C VAL A 175 -11.25 19.13 -28.76
N ILE A 176 -10.56 18.19 -28.12
CA ILE A 176 -10.80 17.80 -26.73
C ILE A 176 -10.49 18.98 -25.81
N GLU A 177 -9.35 19.63 -25.97
CA GLU A 177 -8.95 20.81 -25.21
C GLU A 177 -9.94 21.98 -25.39
N ALA A 178 -10.37 22.25 -26.62
CA ALA A 178 -11.38 23.28 -26.88
C ALA A 178 -12.71 22.96 -26.18
N LEU A 179 -13.14 21.70 -26.18
CA LEU A 179 -14.35 21.26 -25.49
C LEU A 179 -14.20 21.42 -23.96
N LEU A 180 -13.08 21.00 -23.38
CA LEU A 180 -12.81 21.12 -21.95
C LEU A 180 -12.79 22.59 -21.51
N LYS A 181 -12.18 23.49 -22.30
CA LYS A 181 -12.21 24.94 -22.08
C LYS A 181 -13.64 25.49 -22.09
N VAL A 182 -14.51 25.04 -23.03
CA VAL A 182 -15.94 25.42 -23.06
C VAL A 182 -16.70 24.92 -21.83
N LEU A 183 -16.30 23.78 -21.25
CA LEU A 183 -16.88 23.22 -20.03
C LEU A 183 -16.32 23.87 -18.75
N GLY A 184 -15.41 24.84 -18.86
CA GLY A 184 -14.78 25.51 -17.72
C GLY A 184 -13.73 24.66 -16.99
N MET A 185 -13.15 23.67 -17.67
CA MET A 185 -12.11 22.77 -17.13
C MET A 185 -10.71 23.23 -17.56
N GLU A 186 -10.41 24.52 -17.36
CA GLU A 186 -9.17 25.14 -17.85
C GLU A 186 -7.93 24.56 -17.16
N ASN A 187 -7.98 24.31 -15.85
CA ASN A 187 -6.83 23.76 -15.11
C ASN A 187 -6.49 22.35 -15.61
N LEU A 188 -7.53 21.55 -15.92
CA LEU A 188 -7.34 20.21 -16.47
C LEU A 188 -6.67 20.26 -17.84
N VAL A 189 -7.01 21.25 -18.68
CA VAL A 189 -6.36 21.42 -19.99
C VAL A 189 -4.89 21.77 -19.81
N ASP A 190 -4.56 22.70 -18.93
CA ASP A 190 -3.16 23.07 -18.65
C ASP A 190 -2.33 21.86 -18.18
N GLU A 191 -2.92 20.99 -17.34
CA GLU A 191 -2.28 19.76 -16.88
C GLU A 191 -2.11 18.72 -18.01
N ILE A 192 -3.11 18.54 -18.88
CA ILE A 192 -2.99 17.67 -20.05
C ILE A 192 -1.89 18.17 -20.99
N GLU A 193 -1.87 19.47 -21.29
CA GLU A 193 -0.84 20.11 -22.12
C GLU A 193 0.56 19.90 -21.51
N PHE A 194 0.69 20.02 -20.18
CA PHE A 194 1.93 19.74 -19.45
C PHE A 194 2.38 18.27 -19.60
N LEU A 195 1.48 17.32 -19.36
CA LEU A 195 1.77 15.88 -19.46
C LEU A 195 2.17 15.47 -20.88
N LEU A 196 1.51 16.02 -21.90
CA LEU A 196 1.83 15.74 -23.30
C LEU A 196 3.16 16.33 -23.73
N ARG A 197 3.49 17.54 -23.28
CA ARG A 197 4.79 18.16 -23.56
C ARG A 197 5.95 17.33 -23.03
N ASP A 198 5.79 16.73 -21.85
CA ASP A 198 6.82 15.96 -21.17
C ASP A 198 6.61 14.43 -21.31
N LYS A 199 5.77 13.98 -22.26
CA LYS A 199 5.40 12.57 -22.51
C LYS A 199 6.59 11.62 -22.53
N ASP A 200 7.61 11.95 -23.33
CA ASP A 200 8.82 11.13 -23.48
C ASP A 200 9.60 10.94 -22.17
N MET A 201 9.59 11.96 -21.29
CA MET A 201 10.22 11.86 -19.98
C MET A 201 9.44 10.89 -19.08
N TYR A 202 8.11 10.99 -19.04
CA TYR A 202 7.26 10.10 -18.26
C TYR A 202 7.35 8.65 -18.73
N LEU A 203 7.24 8.41 -20.04
CA LEU A 203 7.38 7.08 -20.63
C LEU A 203 8.73 6.43 -20.25
N ARG A 204 9.82 7.20 -20.24
CA ARG A 204 11.11 6.71 -19.78
C ARG A 204 11.15 6.42 -18.27
N ALA A 205 10.54 7.28 -17.44
CA ALA A 205 10.56 7.13 -15.99
C ALA A 205 9.79 5.89 -15.50
N PHE A 206 8.88 5.35 -16.32
CA PHE A 206 8.14 4.13 -16.02
C PHE A 206 8.90 2.83 -16.30
N HIS A 207 10.08 2.91 -16.89
CA HIS A 207 10.94 1.75 -17.16
C HIS A 207 11.92 1.52 -16.00
N ILE A 208 11.40 0.96 -14.91
CA ILE A 208 12.09 0.86 -13.62
C ILE A 208 12.80 -0.50 -13.42
N PRO A 209 13.86 -0.55 -12.58
CA PRO A 209 14.47 -1.81 -12.16
C PRO A 209 13.64 -2.50 -11.08
N PRO A 210 13.99 -3.74 -10.69
CA PRO A 210 13.53 -4.34 -9.45
C PRO A 210 13.79 -3.42 -8.23
N ASP A 211 12.98 -3.54 -7.20
CA ASP A 211 13.04 -2.70 -6.00
C ASP A 211 12.95 -3.52 -4.72
N PHE A 212 13.36 -2.90 -3.61
CA PHE A 212 13.33 -3.53 -2.30
C PHE A 212 11.93 -3.58 -1.67
N ASP A 213 10.97 -2.78 -2.15
CA ASP A 213 9.63 -2.75 -1.56
C ASP A 213 8.88 -4.04 -1.90
N ASP A 214 8.67 -4.31 -3.19
CA ASP A 214 8.01 -5.53 -3.65
C ASP A 214 8.79 -6.79 -3.25
N THR A 215 10.11 -6.71 -3.28
CA THR A 215 10.98 -7.83 -2.89
C THR A 215 10.76 -8.23 -1.42
N PHE A 216 10.75 -7.26 -0.50
CA PHE A 216 10.62 -7.58 0.93
C PHE A 216 9.17 -7.71 1.40
N ILE A 217 8.18 -7.12 0.70
CA ILE A 217 6.78 -7.46 0.91
C ILE A 217 6.54 -8.92 0.50
N ASN A 218 7.07 -9.37 -0.63
CA ASN A 218 6.99 -10.77 -1.05
C ASN A 218 7.62 -11.71 -0.01
N LEU A 219 8.77 -11.34 0.54
CA LEU A 219 9.42 -12.10 1.62
C LEU A 219 8.54 -12.15 2.89
N GLY A 220 7.93 -11.02 3.27
CA GLY A 220 7.01 -10.94 4.40
C GLY A 220 5.73 -11.77 4.20
N LEU A 221 5.18 -11.77 2.98
CA LEU A 221 4.08 -12.65 2.59
C LEU A 221 4.48 -14.13 2.70
N GLY A 222 5.69 -14.48 2.23
CA GLY A 222 6.26 -15.81 2.40
C GLY A 222 6.32 -16.25 3.85
N ALA A 223 6.70 -15.35 4.77
CA ALA A 223 6.74 -15.62 6.20
C ALA A 223 5.34 -15.93 6.75
N LEU A 224 4.32 -15.15 6.38
CA LEU A 224 2.93 -15.39 6.78
C LEU A 224 2.40 -16.74 6.25
N LEU A 225 2.69 -17.07 4.99
CA LEU A 225 2.34 -18.36 4.40
C LEU A 225 3.07 -19.51 5.08
N PHE A 226 4.34 -19.33 5.44
CA PHE A 226 5.13 -20.34 6.14
C PHE A 226 4.54 -20.64 7.52
N GLU A 227 4.22 -19.62 8.31
CA GLU A 227 3.58 -19.79 9.63
C GLU A 227 2.24 -20.52 9.51
N GLN A 228 1.47 -20.20 8.47
CA GLN A 228 0.14 -20.75 8.23
C GLN A 228 0.13 -21.98 7.31
N ARG A 229 1.28 -22.57 6.97
CA ARG A 229 1.42 -23.65 5.97
C ARG A 229 0.60 -24.91 6.25
N LYS A 230 0.23 -25.15 7.50
CA LYS A 230 -0.67 -26.26 7.88
C LYS A 230 -2.11 -26.00 7.43
N LEU A 231 -2.55 -24.74 7.50
CA LEU A 231 -3.88 -24.30 7.07
C LEU A 231 -3.91 -24.07 5.56
N LEU A 232 -2.82 -23.56 4.98
CA LEU A 232 -2.73 -23.09 3.60
C LEU A 232 -1.59 -23.80 2.81
N PRO A 233 -1.59 -25.15 2.71
CA PRO A 233 -0.46 -25.89 2.15
C PRO A 233 -0.24 -25.63 0.65
N GLU A 234 -1.31 -25.44 -0.12
CA GLU A 234 -1.25 -25.20 -1.57
C GLU A 234 -0.62 -23.83 -1.88
N ALA A 235 -1.11 -22.79 -1.22
CA ALA A 235 -0.60 -21.43 -1.34
C ALA A 235 0.89 -21.35 -0.94
N TRP A 236 1.26 -21.98 0.18
CA TRP A 236 2.64 -22.07 0.63
C TRP A 236 3.54 -22.78 -0.40
N SER A 237 3.16 -23.97 -0.85
CA SER A 237 3.93 -24.77 -1.81
C SER A 237 4.17 -24.01 -3.13
N LEU A 238 3.13 -23.33 -3.61
CA LEU A 238 3.22 -22.52 -4.81
C LEU A 238 4.19 -21.34 -4.62
N TRP A 239 4.07 -20.59 -3.52
CA TRP A 239 4.97 -19.46 -3.24
C TRP A 239 6.43 -19.93 -3.12
N GLN A 240 6.66 -21.04 -2.41
CA GLN A 240 7.98 -21.63 -2.24
C GLN A 240 8.60 -22.05 -3.58
N SER A 241 7.81 -22.61 -4.50
CA SER A 241 8.29 -23.03 -5.82
C SER A 241 8.77 -21.87 -6.70
N GLN A 242 8.25 -20.65 -6.46
CA GLN A 242 8.66 -19.43 -7.16
C GLN A 242 9.84 -18.73 -6.46
N ASN A 243 10.06 -18.99 -5.18
CA ASN A 243 11.05 -18.31 -4.32
C ASN A 243 12.16 -19.26 -3.85
N MET A 244 12.79 -19.97 -4.79
CA MET A 244 13.77 -21.02 -4.47
C MET A 244 15.11 -20.50 -3.91
N ASN A 245 15.43 -19.22 -4.11
CA ASN A 245 16.70 -18.62 -3.68
C ASN A 245 16.46 -17.34 -2.87
N LEU A 246 16.02 -17.51 -1.62
CA LEU A 246 15.79 -16.39 -0.71
C LEU A 246 17.08 -15.64 -0.35
N THR A 247 18.26 -16.27 -0.45
CA THR A 247 19.53 -15.59 -0.16
C THR A 247 19.82 -14.44 -1.14
N SER A 248 19.30 -14.49 -2.37
CA SER A 248 19.55 -13.45 -3.37
C SER A 248 19.02 -12.08 -2.99
N VAL A 249 17.94 -11.99 -2.19
CA VAL A 249 17.38 -10.70 -1.75
C VAL A 249 18.29 -10.01 -0.74
N PHE A 250 18.97 -10.80 0.11
CA PHE A 250 19.95 -10.30 1.06
C PHE A 250 21.26 -9.93 0.35
N ASP A 251 21.67 -10.69 -0.66
CA ASP A 251 22.82 -10.33 -1.51
C ASP A 251 22.60 -9.01 -2.24
N ALA A 252 21.40 -8.82 -2.81
CA ALA A 252 20.98 -7.53 -3.36
C ALA A 252 21.05 -6.42 -2.31
N LEU A 253 20.48 -6.64 -1.12
CA LEU A 253 20.48 -5.64 -0.05
C LEU A 253 21.88 -5.21 0.35
N LYS A 254 22.82 -6.15 0.49
CA LYS A 254 24.22 -5.87 0.79
C LYS A 254 24.88 -5.03 -0.31
N LYS A 255 24.61 -5.36 -1.57
CA LYS A 255 25.23 -4.73 -2.74
C LYS A 255 24.74 -3.29 -2.98
N TYR A 256 23.45 -3.04 -2.78
CA TYR A 256 22.80 -1.78 -3.19
C TYR A 256 22.47 -0.82 -2.04
N ALA A 257 22.79 -1.18 -0.80
CA ALA A 257 22.60 -0.28 0.34
C ALA A 257 23.41 1.01 0.18
N TYR A 258 22.79 2.13 0.55
CA TYR A 258 23.42 3.45 0.54
C TYR A 258 24.42 3.58 1.69
N ARG A 259 25.67 3.89 1.35
CA ARG A 259 26.82 4.04 2.24
C ARG A 259 27.45 5.42 2.08
N PRO A 260 26.94 6.47 2.76
CA PRO A 260 27.34 7.87 2.56
C PRO A 260 28.82 8.15 2.81
N PHE A 261 29.49 7.32 3.63
CA PHE A 261 30.90 7.51 4.00
C PHE A 261 31.86 6.62 3.21
N SER A 262 31.34 5.80 2.30
CA SER A 262 32.15 5.03 1.35
C SER A 262 32.85 5.96 0.35
N SER A 263 33.99 5.53 -0.18
CA SER A 263 34.63 6.18 -1.34
C SER A 263 34.04 5.73 -2.68
N ASP A 264 33.20 4.69 -2.69
CA ASP A 264 32.61 4.14 -3.91
C ASP A 264 31.36 4.94 -4.35
N PRO A 265 31.38 5.59 -5.53
CA PRO A 265 30.25 6.35 -6.05
C PRO A 265 28.98 5.53 -6.26
N ASN A 266 29.09 4.20 -6.47
CA ASN A 266 27.93 3.34 -6.67
C ASN A 266 27.05 3.19 -5.42
N VAL A 267 27.60 3.45 -4.23
CA VAL A 267 26.89 3.32 -2.95
C VAL A 267 26.85 4.61 -2.15
N ASN A 268 27.69 5.62 -2.45
CA ASN A 268 27.68 6.90 -1.72
C ASN A 268 26.92 8.04 -2.43
N THR A 269 26.40 7.80 -3.64
CA THR A 269 25.62 8.78 -4.40
C THR A 269 24.13 8.54 -4.19
N ILE A 270 23.37 9.60 -3.86
CA ILE A 270 21.93 9.51 -3.58
C ILE A 270 21.19 10.72 -4.13
N ASP A 271 19.89 10.58 -4.33
CA ASP A 271 18.97 11.67 -4.66
C ASP A 271 19.13 12.86 -3.69
N PRO A 272 19.30 14.09 -4.18
CA PRO A 272 19.40 15.29 -3.35
C PRO A 272 18.23 15.50 -2.39
N ARG A 273 17.01 15.08 -2.76
CA ARG A 273 15.82 15.12 -1.90
C ARG A 273 15.98 14.21 -0.70
N THR A 274 16.50 13.00 -0.93
CA THR A 274 16.86 12.06 0.14
C THR A 274 17.90 12.70 1.06
N TYR A 275 19.03 13.15 0.51
CA TYR A 275 20.07 13.80 1.31
C TYR A 275 19.50 14.95 2.15
N PHE A 276 18.63 15.78 1.56
CA PHE A 276 18.04 16.90 2.27
C PHE A 276 17.32 16.46 3.53
N TYR A 277 16.39 15.50 3.49
CA TYR A 277 15.63 15.13 4.68
C TYR A 277 16.46 14.34 5.71
N ILE A 278 17.48 13.58 5.29
CA ILE A 278 18.33 12.78 6.19
C ILE A 278 19.60 13.48 6.67
N ARG A 279 19.97 14.67 6.16
CA ARG A 279 21.27 15.31 6.45
C ARG A 279 21.63 15.37 7.93
N LYS A 280 20.67 15.70 8.80
CA LYS A 280 20.90 15.80 10.25
C LYS A 280 21.20 14.43 10.90
N PHE A 281 20.60 13.37 10.38
CA PHE A 281 20.89 12.00 10.80
C PHE A 281 22.32 11.62 10.38
N LEU A 282 22.71 11.96 9.15
CA LEU A 282 24.07 11.71 8.65
C LEU A 282 25.15 12.53 9.38
N ASP A 283 24.89 13.81 9.63
CA ASP A 283 25.80 14.68 10.38
C ASP A 283 26.07 14.14 11.79
N LYS A 284 25.02 13.63 12.46
CA LYS A 284 25.15 13.01 13.77
C LYS A 284 25.98 11.72 13.70
N ALA A 285 25.69 10.85 12.75
CA ALA A 285 26.44 9.60 12.57
C ALA A 285 27.93 9.87 12.30
N LYS A 286 28.22 10.85 11.44
CA LYS A 286 29.60 11.27 11.15
C LYS A 286 30.31 11.82 12.37
N ALA A 287 29.63 12.65 13.18
CA ALA A 287 30.20 13.20 14.41
C ALA A 287 30.50 12.12 15.46
N ASP A 288 29.71 11.04 15.49
CA ASP A 288 29.91 9.90 16.38
C ASP A 288 30.97 8.90 15.86
N GLY A 289 31.50 9.11 14.65
CA GLY A 289 32.41 8.17 13.99
C GLY A 289 31.74 6.86 13.59
N GLY A 290 30.41 6.85 13.43
CA GLY A 290 29.65 5.67 13.00
C GLY A 290 29.69 5.47 11.48
N ASP A 291 29.74 4.22 11.04
CA ASP A 291 29.43 3.85 9.65
C ASP A 291 27.90 3.79 9.46
N ILE A 292 27.46 4.03 8.23
CA ILE A 292 26.04 4.06 7.85
C ILE A 292 25.84 3.21 6.61
N ALA A 293 24.91 2.26 6.70
CA ALA A 293 24.34 1.56 5.55
C ALA A 293 22.81 1.65 5.61
N LEU A 294 22.16 2.15 4.56
CA LEU A 294 20.70 2.34 4.52
C LEU A 294 20.07 1.58 3.37
N VAL A 295 18.87 1.04 3.60
CA VAL A 295 18.00 0.51 2.54
C VAL A 295 17.74 1.62 1.52
N THR A 296 17.96 1.32 0.24
CA THR A 296 17.56 2.17 -0.89
C THR A 296 16.24 1.68 -1.48
N THR A 297 15.65 2.39 -2.45
CA THR A 297 14.46 1.89 -3.14
C THR A 297 14.82 0.88 -4.22
N TRP A 298 15.74 1.24 -5.11
CA TRP A 298 15.98 0.48 -6.34
C TRP A 298 17.13 -0.51 -6.20
N ILE A 299 16.99 -1.70 -6.77
CA ILE A 299 18.03 -2.73 -6.88
C ILE A 299 18.87 -2.45 -8.13
N GLN A 300 19.58 -1.33 -8.11
CA GLN A 300 20.45 -0.90 -9.22
C GLN A 300 21.52 0.08 -8.70
N SER A 301 22.75 -0.06 -9.20
CA SER A 301 23.84 0.90 -9.00
C SER A 301 23.89 1.96 -10.11
N ILE A 302 24.64 3.05 -9.90
CA ILE A 302 24.84 4.08 -10.94
C ILE A 302 25.58 3.52 -12.17
N GLU A 303 26.54 2.64 -11.96
CA GLU A 303 27.24 1.95 -13.04
C GLU A 303 26.30 1.06 -13.85
N GLU A 304 25.48 0.25 -13.18
CA GLU A 304 24.48 -0.59 -13.86
C GLU A 304 23.43 0.23 -14.59
N LEU A 305 22.96 1.33 -13.99
CA LEU A 305 22.05 2.25 -14.66
C LEU A 305 22.62 2.69 -16.02
N ARG A 306 23.89 3.11 -16.08
CA ARG A 306 24.51 3.56 -17.34
C ARG A 306 24.52 2.48 -18.42
N MET A 307 24.64 1.21 -18.02
CA MET A 307 24.61 0.08 -18.95
C MET A 307 23.18 -0.29 -19.36
N LEU A 308 22.25 -0.31 -18.40
CA LEU A 308 20.89 -0.82 -18.56
C LEU A 308 19.88 0.22 -19.04
N PHE A 309 20.23 1.52 -18.99
CA PHE A 309 19.37 2.61 -19.43
C PHE A 309 18.86 2.41 -20.87
N TYR A 310 19.74 1.99 -21.79
CA TYR A 310 19.38 1.73 -23.18
C TYR A 310 18.65 0.40 -23.40
N LEU A 311 18.49 -0.41 -22.34
CA LEU A 311 17.72 -1.65 -22.32
C LEU A 311 16.34 -1.46 -21.66
N ASN A 312 15.89 -0.21 -21.51
CA ASN A 312 14.64 0.16 -20.83
C ASN A 312 14.58 -0.32 -19.37
N VAL A 313 15.69 -0.18 -18.64
CA VAL A 313 15.74 -0.44 -17.20
C VAL A 313 16.60 0.62 -16.52
N GLY A 314 15.97 1.55 -15.80
CA GLY A 314 16.68 2.62 -15.12
C GLY A 314 15.94 3.20 -13.92
N MET A 315 16.68 3.49 -12.85
CA MET A 315 16.17 4.27 -11.73
C MET A 315 15.50 5.56 -12.20
N PRO A 316 14.30 5.90 -11.70
CA PRO A 316 13.70 7.21 -11.92
C PRO A 316 14.67 8.33 -11.58
N PHE A 317 14.73 9.36 -12.43
CA PHE A 317 15.68 10.48 -12.30
C PHE A 317 17.16 10.10 -12.24
N GLN A 318 17.51 8.86 -12.64
CA GLN A 318 18.89 8.37 -12.77
C GLN A 318 19.69 8.34 -11.46
N LEU A 319 19.02 8.32 -10.31
CA LEU A 319 19.63 8.25 -8.98
C LEU A 319 18.79 7.35 -8.10
N ASN A 320 19.45 6.67 -7.15
CA ASN A 320 18.74 5.93 -6.12
C ASN A 320 18.29 6.89 -5.00
N ASN A 321 17.31 6.47 -4.22
CA ASN A 321 16.77 7.23 -3.10
C ASN A 321 16.60 6.32 -1.88
N VAL A 322 16.44 6.93 -0.71
CA VAL A 322 15.98 6.25 0.52
C VAL A 322 14.57 6.74 0.78
N ASP A 323 13.58 5.88 0.55
CA ASP A 323 12.19 6.10 0.95
C ASP A 323 11.93 5.33 2.26
N VAL A 324 11.33 6.01 3.25
CA VAL A 324 11.20 5.41 4.58
C VAL A 324 10.09 4.36 4.67
N THR A 325 9.15 4.35 3.74
CA THR A 325 8.15 3.29 3.60
C THR A 325 8.79 2.02 3.06
N VAL A 326 9.60 2.13 2.00
CA VAL A 326 10.37 0.99 1.47
C VAL A 326 11.30 0.41 2.54
N ALA A 327 11.95 1.29 3.31
CA ALA A 327 12.75 0.90 4.46
C ALA A 327 11.92 0.14 5.52
N ALA A 328 10.71 0.61 5.86
CA ALA A 328 9.84 -0.04 6.83
C ALA A 328 9.40 -1.43 6.38
N ASN A 329 9.01 -1.59 5.12
CA ASN A 329 8.66 -2.88 4.53
C ASN A 329 9.85 -3.84 4.47
N THR A 330 11.05 -3.33 4.13
CA THR A 330 12.29 -4.10 4.16
C THR A 330 12.58 -4.64 5.56
N ILE A 331 12.53 -3.77 6.58
CA ILE A 331 12.77 -4.18 7.96
C ILE A 331 11.71 -5.19 8.43
N TYR A 332 10.44 -5.00 8.03
CA TYR A 332 9.38 -5.95 8.34
C TYR A 332 9.63 -7.32 7.68
N GLY A 333 9.92 -7.36 6.39
CA GLY A 333 10.18 -8.60 5.62
C GLY A 333 11.33 -9.41 6.20
N ILE A 334 12.45 -8.76 6.54
CA ILE A 334 13.60 -9.41 7.20
C ILE A 334 13.20 -9.94 8.60
N THR A 335 12.43 -9.15 9.35
CA THR A 335 12.00 -9.51 10.71
C THR A 335 11.09 -10.72 10.70
N SER A 336 10.02 -10.69 9.91
CA SER A 336 9.03 -11.75 9.84
C SER A 336 9.62 -13.04 9.25
N SER A 337 10.52 -12.95 8.25
CA SER A 337 11.17 -14.14 7.68
C SER A 337 12.04 -14.88 8.69
N ILE A 338 12.72 -14.16 9.59
CA ILE A 338 13.55 -14.77 10.63
C ILE A 338 12.70 -15.31 11.77
N LEU A 339 11.73 -14.51 12.27
CA LEU A 339 10.87 -14.93 13.38
C LEU A 339 10.00 -16.14 13.04
N SER A 340 9.52 -16.23 11.80
CA SER A 340 8.76 -17.39 11.32
C SER A 340 9.61 -18.65 11.15
N GLY A 341 10.94 -18.51 11.07
CA GLY A 341 11.88 -19.59 10.71
C GLY A 341 11.97 -19.87 9.21
N LEU A 342 11.41 -19.01 8.36
CA LEU A 342 11.52 -19.10 6.90
C LEU A 342 12.98 -18.93 6.43
N VAL A 343 13.72 -18.02 7.08
CA VAL A 343 15.12 -17.71 6.76
C VAL A 343 15.99 -17.90 8.00
N SER A 344 17.16 -18.52 7.83
CA SER A 344 18.13 -18.68 8.92
C SER A 344 18.59 -17.31 9.42
N PRO A 345 18.71 -17.08 10.75
CA PRO A 345 19.28 -15.87 11.30
C PRO A 345 20.71 -15.55 10.80
N ASP A 346 21.43 -16.54 10.25
CA ASP A 346 22.78 -16.37 9.68
C ASP A 346 22.84 -15.35 8.54
N VAL A 347 21.72 -15.06 7.87
CA VAL A 347 21.66 -13.99 6.86
C VAL A 347 21.92 -12.61 7.45
N LEU A 348 21.79 -12.45 8.77
CA LEU A 348 22.14 -11.23 9.51
C LEU A 348 23.63 -11.15 9.86
N ALA A 349 24.49 -11.82 9.10
CA ALA A 349 25.90 -11.49 9.09
C ALA A 349 26.14 -10.05 8.58
N ASP A 350 27.29 -9.49 8.93
CA ASP A 350 27.80 -8.27 8.30
C ASP A 350 27.84 -8.46 6.77
N PRO A 351 27.30 -7.55 5.94
CA PRO A 351 26.77 -6.21 6.23
C PRO A 351 25.25 -6.06 6.41
N VAL A 352 24.44 -7.13 6.33
CA VAL A 352 22.97 -7.02 6.49
C VAL A 352 22.59 -6.53 7.88
N LEU A 353 23.37 -6.94 8.88
CA LEU A 353 23.25 -6.50 10.26
C LEU A 353 23.24 -4.96 10.39
N GLU A 354 24.23 -4.33 9.76
CA GLU A 354 24.46 -2.89 9.80
C GLU A 354 23.30 -2.14 9.13
N VAL A 355 22.94 -2.58 7.92
CA VAL A 355 21.80 -2.03 7.16
C VAL A 355 20.53 -2.02 8.01
N ARG A 356 20.26 -3.12 8.72
CA ARG A 356 19.07 -3.27 9.56
C ARG A 356 19.06 -2.27 10.72
N ILE A 357 20.16 -2.15 11.46
CA ILE A 357 20.26 -1.25 12.63
C ILE A 357 20.18 0.21 12.20
N ASN A 358 20.94 0.61 11.19
CA ASN A 358 20.99 2.00 10.75
C ASN A 358 19.65 2.41 10.13
N THR A 359 19.03 1.56 9.32
CA THR A 359 17.72 1.83 8.72
C THR A 359 16.63 1.94 9.79
N SER A 360 16.62 1.07 10.81
CA SER A 360 15.70 1.19 11.94
C SER A 360 15.92 2.48 12.73
N SER A 361 17.18 2.91 12.86
CA SER A 361 17.54 4.17 13.52
C SER A 361 17.08 5.38 12.70
N LEU A 362 17.17 5.32 11.37
CA LEU A 362 16.64 6.34 10.47
C LEU A 362 15.12 6.44 10.58
N ILE A 363 14.40 5.29 10.56
CA ILE A 363 12.95 5.24 10.77
C ILE A 363 12.57 5.91 12.09
N ALA A 364 13.24 5.56 13.19
CA ALA A 364 13.00 6.19 14.48
C ALA A 364 13.33 7.69 14.47
N PHE A 365 14.39 8.10 13.78
CA PHE A 365 14.76 9.51 13.62
C PHE A 365 13.67 10.31 12.88
N VAL A 366 13.15 9.79 11.76
CA VAL A 366 12.12 10.51 10.99
C VAL A 366 10.81 10.63 11.77
N ILE A 367 10.40 9.58 12.50
CA ILE A 367 9.22 9.65 13.39
C ILE A 367 9.44 10.74 14.46
N LYS A 368 10.59 10.73 15.14
CA LYS A 368 10.90 11.67 16.24
C LYS A 368 11.06 13.12 15.79
N THR A 369 11.39 13.33 14.53
CA THR A 369 11.61 14.67 13.99
C THR A 369 10.47 15.14 13.10
N ASN A 370 9.35 14.41 13.08
CA ASN A 370 8.23 14.65 12.18
C ASN A 370 8.70 14.83 10.72
N PHE A 371 9.49 13.86 10.23
CA PHE A 371 10.11 13.85 8.91
C PHE A 371 10.93 15.10 8.61
N THR A 372 11.50 15.73 9.63
CA THR A 372 12.18 17.03 9.55
C THR A 372 11.32 18.16 8.94
N GLY A 373 9.99 18.04 9.06
CA GLY A 373 9.01 18.94 8.46
C GLY A 373 8.81 18.76 6.95
N ARG A 374 9.34 17.69 6.36
CA ARG A 374 9.24 17.38 4.91
C ARG A 374 8.83 15.93 4.67
N PRO A 375 7.62 15.53 5.10
CA PRO A 375 7.10 14.18 4.84
C PRO A 375 7.08 13.86 3.34
N ASP A 376 6.78 14.83 2.49
CA ASP A 376 6.78 14.73 1.03
C ASP A 376 8.11 14.26 0.42
N LEU A 377 9.25 14.51 1.09
CA LEU A 377 10.56 14.05 0.65
C LEU A 377 10.92 12.67 1.20
N ALA A 378 10.47 12.35 2.41
CA ALA A 378 10.73 11.06 3.05
C ALA A 378 9.83 9.94 2.50
N LEU A 379 8.62 10.32 2.08
CA LEU A 379 7.52 9.48 1.62
C LEU A 379 7.26 9.75 0.14
N THR A 380 8.29 9.55 -0.68
CA THR A 380 8.26 9.94 -2.10
C THR A 380 7.24 9.13 -2.90
N TYR A 381 7.10 7.85 -2.58
CA TYR A 381 6.20 6.93 -3.30
C TYR A 381 4.88 6.66 -2.57
N TYR A 382 4.85 6.85 -1.25
CA TYR A 382 3.70 6.52 -0.38
C TYR A 382 3.36 7.73 0.52
N PRO A 383 2.63 8.73 0.01
CA PRO A 383 2.50 10.03 0.67
C PRO A 383 1.81 10.00 2.04
N SER A 384 1.13 8.91 2.39
CA SER A 384 0.44 8.76 3.67
C SER A 384 1.42 8.53 4.83
N GLN A 385 1.43 9.46 5.79
CA GLN A 385 2.17 9.28 7.03
C GLN A 385 1.56 8.17 7.90
N ILE A 386 0.23 8.06 7.87
CA ILE A 386 -0.51 7.06 8.65
C ILE A 386 -0.22 5.65 8.13
N GLU A 387 -0.15 5.46 6.80
CA GLU A 387 0.27 4.21 6.18
C GLU A 387 1.71 3.83 6.61
N PHE A 388 2.65 4.77 6.52
CA PHE A 388 4.02 4.55 7.00
C PHE A 388 4.07 4.12 8.47
N TYR A 389 3.30 4.78 9.35
CA TYR A 389 3.22 4.41 10.77
C TYR A 389 2.71 2.99 10.97
N TRP A 390 1.73 2.56 10.19
CA TRP A 390 1.27 1.19 10.24
C TRP A 390 2.37 0.21 9.78
N PHE A 391 3.10 0.48 8.69
CA PHE A 391 4.23 -0.37 8.27
C PHE A 391 5.28 -0.56 9.38
N VAL A 392 5.67 0.53 10.05
CA VAL A 392 6.62 0.46 11.17
C VAL A 392 6.03 -0.35 12.33
N SER A 393 4.75 -0.16 12.64
CA SER A 393 4.07 -0.84 13.75
C SER A 393 4.05 -2.36 13.59
N ARG A 394 3.99 -2.88 12.35
CA ARG A 394 4.01 -4.33 12.06
C ARG A 394 5.30 -4.99 12.57
N THR A 395 6.44 -4.34 12.36
CA THR A 395 7.74 -4.80 12.90
C THR A 395 7.75 -4.81 14.42
N VAL A 396 7.24 -3.74 15.04
CA VAL A 396 7.18 -3.62 16.51
C VAL A 396 6.25 -4.68 17.12
N SER A 397 5.13 -4.96 16.48
CA SER A 397 4.17 -5.99 16.90
C SER A 397 4.79 -7.38 16.83
N ALA A 398 5.40 -7.74 15.69
CA ALA A 398 6.05 -9.04 15.50
C ALA A 398 7.16 -9.31 16.54
N LEU A 399 8.04 -8.33 16.79
CA LEU A 399 9.10 -8.45 17.79
C LEU A 399 8.55 -8.51 19.22
N ALA A 400 7.48 -7.78 19.53
CA ALA A 400 6.86 -7.82 20.85
C ALA A 400 6.20 -9.18 21.14
N THR A 401 5.50 -9.76 20.16
CA THR A 401 4.94 -11.12 20.30
C THR A 401 6.05 -12.16 20.47
N ALA A 402 7.11 -12.10 19.66
CA ALA A 402 8.24 -13.01 19.79
C ALA A 402 8.93 -12.91 21.17
N ALA A 403 9.05 -11.71 21.73
CA ALA A 403 9.61 -11.49 23.06
C ALA A 403 8.75 -12.04 24.21
N GLN A 404 7.46 -12.29 23.98
CA GLN A 404 6.58 -12.92 24.97
C GLN A 404 6.63 -14.45 24.92
N THR A 405 6.63 -15.02 23.71
CA THR A 405 6.59 -16.47 23.50
C THR A 405 7.96 -17.14 23.61
N GLY A 406 9.05 -16.36 23.56
CA GLY A 406 10.42 -16.80 23.77
C GLY A 406 11.42 -15.64 23.82
N SER A 407 12.72 -15.94 23.74
CA SER A 407 13.74 -14.91 23.51
C SER A 407 13.78 -14.55 22.03
N ILE A 408 13.85 -13.26 21.72
CA ILE A 408 14.18 -12.80 20.37
C ILE A 408 15.52 -13.46 19.98
N PRO A 409 15.62 -14.12 18.80
CA PRO A 409 16.72 -15.04 18.51
C PRO A 409 18.09 -14.38 18.42
N LEU A 410 18.15 -13.05 18.21
CA LEU A 410 19.39 -12.30 18.06
C LEU A 410 19.34 -10.95 18.77
N VAL A 411 20.44 -10.56 19.41
CA VAL A 411 20.61 -9.28 20.12
C VAL A 411 20.32 -8.08 19.22
N VAL A 412 20.66 -8.15 17.93
CA VAL A 412 20.34 -7.07 16.98
C VAL A 412 18.84 -6.85 16.80
N MET A 413 18.04 -7.91 16.84
CA MET A 413 16.60 -7.81 16.70
C MET A 413 15.98 -7.18 17.96
N GLU A 414 16.55 -7.43 19.13
CA GLU A 414 16.20 -6.71 20.37
C GLU A 414 16.56 -5.23 20.28
N ALA A 415 17.73 -4.90 19.73
CA ALA A 415 18.13 -3.50 19.51
C ALA A 415 17.15 -2.78 18.57
N VAL A 416 16.77 -3.41 17.45
CA VAL A 416 15.75 -2.89 16.52
C VAL A 416 14.41 -2.70 17.22
N TYR A 417 13.97 -3.70 18.01
CA TYR A 417 12.74 -3.59 18.79
C TYR A 417 12.77 -2.36 19.71
N ASN A 418 13.84 -2.17 20.47
CA ASN A 418 13.97 -1.05 21.41
C ASN A 418 14.03 0.31 20.70
N ILE A 419 14.73 0.41 19.56
CA ILE A 419 14.81 1.64 18.75
C ILE A 419 13.41 2.06 18.28
N LEU A 420 12.68 1.12 17.67
CA LEU A 420 11.39 1.40 17.06
C LEU A 420 10.28 1.55 18.11
N LYS A 421 10.23 0.68 19.13
CA LYS A 421 9.22 0.71 20.20
C LYS A 421 9.11 2.09 20.84
N ASN A 422 10.24 2.71 21.16
CA ASN A 422 10.23 4.03 21.80
C ASN A 422 9.69 5.13 20.85
N ALA A 423 9.99 5.04 19.57
CA ALA A 423 9.47 5.98 18.57
C ALA A 423 7.95 5.78 18.36
N THR A 424 7.48 4.53 18.30
CA THR A 424 6.06 4.22 18.03
C THR A 424 5.15 4.51 19.23
N GLN A 425 5.59 4.17 20.44
CA GLN A 425 4.79 4.37 21.66
C GLN A 425 4.65 5.85 22.05
N TYR A 426 5.58 6.72 21.65
CA TYR A 426 5.52 8.13 22.01
C TYR A 426 5.17 9.02 20.82
N GLU A 427 6.14 9.31 19.96
CA GLU A 427 5.99 10.34 18.92
C GLU A 427 5.00 9.93 17.83
N MET A 428 5.02 8.67 17.40
CA MET A 428 4.05 8.16 16.42
C MET A 428 2.62 8.17 16.97
N THR A 429 2.42 7.66 18.19
CA THR A 429 1.10 7.67 18.83
C THR A 429 0.58 9.10 18.94
N LYS A 430 1.42 10.04 19.42
CA LYS A 430 1.06 11.46 19.48
C LYS A 430 0.71 12.03 18.10
N ALA A 431 1.48 11.70 17.07
CA ALA A 431 1.25 12.19 15.71
C ALA A 431 -0.07 11.66 15.12
N ILE A 432 -0.38 10.38 15.31
CA ILE A 432 -1.67 9.80 14.90
C ILE A 432 -2.81 10.51 15.63
N LEU A 433 -2.76 10.57 16.96
CA LEU A 433 -3.86 11.16 17.76
C LEU A 433 -4.10 12.64 17.46
N ALA A 434 -3.06 13.38 17.08
CA ALA A 434 -3.20 14.78 16.68
C ALA A 434 -3.96 14.97 15.36
N GLN A 435 -4.05 13.94 14.52
CA GLN A 435 -4.78 13.96 13.25
C GLN A 435 -6.23 13.45 13.38
N ALA A 436 -6.62 12.98 14.57
CA ALA A 436 -7.96 12.46 14.81
C ALA A 436 -9.03 13.55 14.59
N LYS A 437 -9.97 13.28 13.68
CA LYS A 437 -11.14 14.13 13.44
C LYS A 437 -12.36 13.47 14.08
N SER A 438 -13.22 14.25 14.73
CA SER A 438 -14.44 13.73 15.36
C SER A 438 -15.68 14.09 14.56
N GLU A 439 -16.59 13.13 14.37
CA GLU A 439 -17.94 13.34 13.87
C GLU A 439 -18.95 13.01 14.97
N GLN A 440 -19.89 13.93 15.25
CA GLN A 440 -21.00 13.76 16.21
C GLN A 440 -20.64 13.02 17.51
N SER A 441 -19.99 13.71 18.45
CA SER A 441 -19.61 13.33 19.84
C SER A 441 -18.97 11.96 20.10
N GLU A 442 -18.96 11.01 19.16
CA GLU A 442 -18.72 9.61 19.44
C GLU A 442 -17.98 8.83 18.33
N LYS A 443 -17.66 9.45 17.19
CA LYS A 443 -16.94 8.77 16.09
C LYS A 443 -15.67 9.51 15.77
N VAL A 444 -14.60 8.75 15.53
CA VAL A 444 -13.30 9.27 15.12
C VAL A 444 -12.94 8.72 13.75
N TYR A 445 -12.38 9.57 12.90
CA TYR A 445 -11.87 9.22 11.59
C TYR A 445 -10.59 9.99 11.29
N PHE A 446 -9.88 9.53 10.26
CA PHE A 446 -8.65 10.12 9.78
C PHE A 446 -8.75 10.26 8.26
N ASP A 447 -8.37 11.43 7.75
CA ASP A 447 -8.05 11.65 6.32
C ASP A 447 -6.57 12.13 6.32
N ASP A 448 -5.79 11.82 5.28
CA ASP A 448 -4.33 12.08 5.29
C ASP A 448 -3.84 12.81 4.03
N PHE A 449 -3.98 12.20 2.84
CA PHE A 449 -3.29 12.72 1.65
C PHE A 449 -4.21 12.93 0.44
N LEU A 450 -5.31 12.18 0.31
CA LEU A 450 -6.10 12.20 -0.92
C LEU A 450 -7.28 13.18 -0.84
N GLY A 451 -7.12 14.33 -1.52
CA GLY A 451 -8.18 15.34 -1.68
C GLY A 451 -8.29 16.40 -0.58
N ASP A 452 -7.39 16.38 0.41
CA ASP A 452 -7.43 17.28 1.57
C ASP A 452 -7.13 18.76 1.25
N GLY A 453 -6.61 19.06 0.06
CA GLY A 453 -6.29 20.42 -0.41
C GLY A 453 -7.30 21.02 -1.39
N ASP A 454 -8.39 20.31 -1.70
CA ASP A 454 -9.31 20.74 -2.75
C ASP A 454 -10.27 21.85 -2.32
N VAL A 455 -10.69 22.64 -3.31
CA VAL A 455 -11.63 23.75 -3.13
C VAL A 455 -12.79 23.71 -4.12
N THR A 456 -13.93 24.26 -3.70
CA THR A 456 -15.08 24.50 -4.58
C THR A 456 -14.84 25.67 -5.53
N HIS A 457 -15.76 25.91 -6.47
CA HIS A 457 -15.76 27.09 -7.33
C HIS A 457 -15.76 28.43 -6.57
N ASP A 458 -16.27 28.44 -5.33
CA ASP A 458 -16.26 29.59 -4.43
C ASP A 458 -14.99 29.67 -3.56
N HIS A 459 -13.95 28.89 -3.87
CA HIS A 459 -12.72 28.75 -3.08
C HIS A 459 -12.94 28.31 -1.61
N LYS A 460 -14.00 27.55 -1.35
CA LYS A 460 -14.23 26.95 -0.01
C LYS A 460 -13.61 25.55 0.03
N PRO A 461 -13.10 25.10 1.18
CA PRO A 461 -12.60 23.72 1.32
C PRO A 461 -13.64 22.68 0.89
N LEU A 462 -13.20 21.70 0.10
CA LEU A 462 -14.01 20.59 -0.38
C LEU A 462 -13.65 19.32 0.39
N ILE A 463 -14.49 18.90 1.34
CA ILE A 463 -14.22 17.73 2.18
C ILE A 463 -14.99 16.52 1.64
N ARG A 464 -14.25 15.54 1.09
CA ARG A 464 -14.82 14.28 0.55
C ARG A 464 -14.40 13.03 1.33
N GLY A 465 -13.24 13.07 1.99
CA GLY A 465 -12.68 11.91 2.68
C GLY A 465 -12.38 10.76 1.73
N GLU A 466 -11.65 11.04 0.64
CA GLU A 466 -11.39 10.08 -0.43
C GLU A 466 -10.54 8.88 0.03
N ASP A 467 -9.67 9.08 1.01
CA ASP A 467 -8.85 8.04 1.65
C ASP A 467 -9.34 7.63 3.04
N ARG A 468 -10.45 8.19 3.54
CA ARG A 468 -10.87 8.10 4.95
C ARG A 468 -10.89 6.68 5.51
N ILE A 469 -11.49 5.75 4.78
CA ILE A 469 -11.65 4.36 5.24
C ILE A 469 -10.27 3.71 5.36
N PHE A 470 -9.43 3.88 4.34
CA PHE A 470 -8.06 3.39 4.31
C PHE A 470 -7.25 3.98 5.47
N THR A 471 -7.21 5.31 5.58
CA THR A 471 -6.42 6.02 6.58
C THR A 471 -6.89 5.69 8.00
N THR A 472 -8.21 5.61 8.21
CA THR A 472 -8.77 5.23 9.52
C THR A 472 -8.39 3.80 9.89
N ALA A 473 -8.46 2.85 8.95
CA ALA A 473 -8.04 1.48 9.19
C ALA A 473 -6.54 1.38 9.51
N MET A 474 -5.70 2.12 8.78
CA MET A 474 -4.25 2.15 9.02
C MET A 474 -3.91 2.75 10.38
N ALA A 475 -4.54 3.88 10.77
CA ALA A 475 -4.37 4.49 12.09
C ALA A 475 -4.76 3.52 13.21
N ALA A 476 -5.92 2.87 13.09
CA ALA A 476 -6.39 1.90 14.07
C ALA A 476 -5.41 0.72 14.20
N ASN A 477 -4.97 0.13 13.08
CA ASN A 477 -4.01 -0.97 13.11
C ASN A 477 -2.65 -0.55 13.66
N ALA A 478 -2.16 0.65 13.33
CA ALA A 478 -0.91 1.19 13.86
C ALA A 478 -0.94 1.32 15.38
N LEU A 479 -2.03 1.84 15.93
CA LEU A 479 -2.25 1.95 17.37
C LEU A 479 -2.39 0.57 18.03
N MET A 480 -3.17 -0.33 17.43
CA MET A 480 -3.33 -1.70 17.94
C MET A 480 -1.99 -2.45 17.98
N ASN A 481 -1.21 -2.42 16.91
CA ASN A 481 0.11 -3.05 16.85
C ASN A 481 1.11 -2.48 17.87
N THR A 482 0.98 -1.19 18.19
CA THR A 482 1.87 -0.50 19.12
C THR A 482 1.54 -0.82 20.58
N TRP A 483 0.26 -0.96 20.91
CA TRP A 483 -0.23 -0.98 22.28
C TRP A 483 -0.80 -2.32 22.74
N SER A 484 -1.06 -3.24 21.81
CA SER A 484 -1.42 -4.62 22.11
C SER A 484 -0.24 -5.57 21.90
N ILE A 485 -0.41 -6.80 22.41
CA ILE A 485 0.40 -7.95 22.07
C ILE A 485 -0.54 -9.12 21.79
N PHE A 486 -0.27 -9.83 20.70
CA PHE A 486 -0.99 -11.04 20.34
C PHE A 486 -0.44 -12.25 21.09
N ASP A 487 -1.31 -12.96 21.80
CA ASP A 487 -1.04 -14.22 22.47
C ASP A 487 -1.42 -15.38 21.54
N GLU A 488 -0.40 -16.06 21.01
CA GLU A 488 -0.57 -17.19 20.09
C GLU A 488 -1.27 -18.39 20.75
N SER A 489 -1.19 -18.55 22.07
CA SER A 489 -1.79 -19.68 22.78
C SER A 489 -3.31 -19.53 22.91
N THR A 490 -3.80 -18.30 23.05
CA THR A 490 -5.23 -18.00 23.18
C THR A 490 -5.85 -17.50 21.89
N GLY A 491 -5.03 -17.08 20.92
CA GLY A 491 -5.46 -16.45 19.67
C GLY A 491 -6.08 -15.07 19.90
N LYS A 492 -5.66 -14.36 20.95
CA LYS A 492 -6.24 -13.07 21.36
C LYS A 492 -5.17 -12.01 21.55
N SER A 493 -5.56 -10.76 21.31
CA SER A 493 -4.71 -9.60 21.61
C SER A 493 -5.06 -9.03 22.98
N HIS A 494 -4.03 -8.63 23.72
CA HIS A 494 -4.14 -8.03 25.05
C HIS A 494 -3.32 -6.72 25.11
N TRP A 495 -3.75 -5.78 25.93
CA TRP A 495 -2.96 -4.57 26.18
C TRP A 495 -1.62 -4.89 26.83
N ARG A 496 -0.57 -4.14 26.47
CA ARG A 496 0.75 -4.25 27.08
C ARG A 496 0.69 -3.96 28.59
N LEU A 497 1.34 -4.79 29.42
CA LEU A 497 1.36 -4.66 30.89
C LEU A 497 1.80 -3.25 31.33
N GLY A 498 1.08 -2.67 32.29
CA GLY A 498 1.29 -1.30 32.79
C GLY A 498 0.24 -0.28 32.32
N TYR A 499 -0.65 -0.67 31.41
CA TYR A 499 -1.75 0.15 30.92
C TYR A 499 -3.08 -0.43 31.39
N THR A 500 -3.56 0.05 32.54
CA THR A 500 -4.98 -0.11 32.92
C THR A 500 -5.78 1.03 32.31
N ALA A 501 -7.03 0.76 31.93
CA ALA A 501 -7.97 1.70 31.31
C ALA A 501 -8.22 3.00 32.12
N ASP A 502 -7.70 3.09 33.35
CA ASP A 502 -7.86 4.19 34.30
C ASP A 502 -6.71 5.21 34.32
N SER A 503 -5.66 5.06 33.52
CA SER A 503 -4.48 5.95 33.60
C SER A 503 -4.40 6.97 32.47
N SER A 504 -4.97 8.16 32.72
CA SER A 504 -4.85 9.47 32.00
C SER A 504 -5.73 9.74 30.76
N GLU A 505 -6.16 11.00 30.64
CA GLU A 505 -7.12 11.55 29.66
C GLU A 505 -6.83 11.20 28.18
N ASN A 506 -5.56 10.99 27.80
CA ASN A 506 -5.18 10.55 26.45
C ASN A 506 -5.66 9.12 26.11
N HIS A 507 -5.97 8.31 27.11
CA HIS A 507 -6.29 6.89 26.96
C HIS A 507 -7.78 6.63 26.83
N HIS A 508 -8.63 7.51 27.35
CA HIS A 508 -10.06 7.49 27.03
C HIS A 508 -10.26 7.66 25.53
N GLY A 509 -9.50 8.54 24.86
CA GLY A 509 -9.55 8.66 23.40
C GLY A 509 -9.16 7.38 22.65
N LEU A 510 -8.16 6.63 23.11
CA LEU A 510 -7.68 5.39 22.47
C LEU A 510 -8.64 4.21 22.68
N TYR A 511 -9.08 4.01 23.93
CA TYR A 511 -10.07 2.99 24.29
C TYR A 511 -11.39 3.28 23.58
N TYR A 512 -11.80 4.54 23.59
CA TYR A 512 -12.99 4.99 22.89
C TYR A 512 -12.85 4.90 21.39
N MET A 513 -11.69 5.16 20.77
CA MET A 513 -11.50 4.91 19.35
C MET A 513 -11.65 3.44 19.00
N VAL A 514 -11.04 2.53 19.76
CA VAL A 514 -11.15 1.09 19.48
C VAL A 514 -12.57 0.58 19.74
N ASP A 515 -13.22 1.00 20.84
CA ASP A 515 -14.63 0.66 21.13
C ASP A 515 -15.64 1.38 20.22
N SER A 516 -15.43 2.63 19.81
CA SER A 516 -16.35 3.34 18.91
C SER A 516 -16.24 2.83 17.48
N THR A 517 -15.02 2.47 17.06
CA THR A 517 -14.75 1.98 15.69
C THR A 517 -15.18 0.51 15.54
N TYR A 518 -15.09 -0.32 16.59
CA TYR A 518 -15.49 -1.74 16.54
C TYR A 518 -16.73 -2.12 17.39
N ALA A 519 -16.95 -1.55 18.58
CA ALA A 519 -18.13 -1.81 19.42
C ALA A 519 -19.35 -0.91 19.10
N GLY A 520 -19.15 0.19 18.36
CA GLY A 520 -20.22 0.98 17.72
C GLY A 520 -20.97 0.23 16.61
N TRP A 521 -20.42 -0.89 16.13
CA TRP A 521 -21.05 -1.82 15.20
C TRP A 521 -21.86 -2.87 15.96
N LYS A 522 -22.74 -2.42 16.87
CA LYS A 522 -23.93 -3.20 17.21
C LYS A 522 -24.78 -3.31 15.95
N LEU A 523 -24.63 -4.45 15.29
CA LEU A 523 -25.43 -4.95 14.17
C LEU A 523 -26.93 -4.80 14.43
N ARG A 524 -27.51 -3.65 14.05
CA ARG A 524 -28.64 -3.45 13.11
C ARG A 524 -29.32 -2.08 13.29
N PRO A 525 -29.87 -1.48 12.22
CA PRO A 525 -29.58 -1.70 10.80
C PRO A 525 -29.23 -0.40 10.05
N LEU A 526 -28.16 -0.48 9.24
CA LEU A 526 -28.16 -0.45 7.77
C LEU A 526 -29.02 0.59 7.00
N GLU A 527 -30.13 1.07 7.55
CA GLU A 527 -31.03 2.04 6.92
C GLU A 527 -30.39 3.42 6.83
N ARG A 528 -29.57 3.83 7.80
CA ARG A 528 -28.91 5.16 7.78
C ARG A 528 -27.73 5.25 6.82
N PHE A 529 -26.99 4.16 6.62
CA PHE A 529 -25.89 4.09 5.64
C PHE A 529 -26.43 4.01 4.20
N LEU A 530 -27.53 3.27 3.99
CA LEU A 530 -28.26 3.28 2.72
C LEU A 530 -29.01 4.60 2.46
N LEU A 531 -29.51 5.28 3.50
CA LEU A 531 -30.05 6.65 3.38
C LEU A 531 -28.97 7.65 2.98
N TRP A 532 -27.73 7.50 3.48
CA TRP A 532 -26.61 8.35 3.06
C TRP A 532 -26.23 8.11 1.58
N LEU A 533 -26.14 6.85 1.14
CA LEU A 533 -25.90 6.50 -0.28
C LEU A 533 -27.02 6.95 -1.21
N CYS A 534 -28.29 6.90 -0.78
CA CYS A 534 -29.44 7.32 -1.59
C CYS A 534 -29.69 8.84 -1.56
N GLN A 535 -29.36 9.55 -0.47
CA GLN A 535 -29.54 11.01 -0.36
C GLN A 535 -28.40 11.81 -1.01
N GLY A 536 -27.23 11.19 -1.21
CA GLY A 536 -26.14 11.77 -2.02
C GLY A 536 -26.48 11.92 -3.51
N TYR A 537 -27.56 11.29 -4.00
CA TYR A 537 -27.96 11.28 -5.41
C TYR A 537 -29.29 12.01 -5.73
N ALA A 538 -29.92 12.69 -4.77
CA ALA A 538 -31.16 13.42 -5.03
C ALA A 538 -31.30 14.71 -4.22
N LYS A 539 -30.69 15.80 -4.71
CA LYS A 539 -31.22 17.17 -4.57
C LYS A 539 -30.82 18.03 -5.77
N PRO A 540 -31.67 18.18 -6.80
CA PRO A 540 -31.71 19.41 -7.56
C PRO A 540 -32.35 20.50 -6.69
N ALA A 541 -31.78 21.68 -6.76
CA ALA A 541 -32.32 22.92 -6.23
C ALA A 541 -33.80 23.09 -6.57
N LEU A 542 -34.61 23.45 -5.58
CA LEU A 542 -35.86 24.20 -5.75
C LEU A 542 -36.24 24.75 -4.38
N LEU A 543 -36.01 26.05 -4.19
CA LEU A 543 -36.79 26.94 -3.32
C LEU A 543 -36.25 28.38 -3.46
N VAL A 544 -36.72 29.09 -4.49
CA VAL A 544 -37.00 30.54 -4.43
C VAL A 544 -38.17 30.83 -5.39
N SER A 545 -39.36 31.05 -4.84
CA SER A 545 -40.20 32.23 -5.05
C SER A 545 -41.70 31.92 -4.89
N SER A 546 -42.34 32.77 -4.07
CA SER A 546 -43.77 32.95 -3.76
C SER A 546 -44.50 31.83 -3.03
#